data_AF-A0AA36IQ89-F1
#
_entry.id   AF-A0AA36IQ89-F1
#
_cell.length_a   1.000
_cell.length_b   1.000
_cell.length_c   1.000
_cell.angle_alpha   90.00
_cell.angle_beta   90.00
_cell.angle_gamma   90.00
#
_symmetry.space_group_name_H-M   'P 1'
#
loop_
_entity.id
_entity.type
_entity.pdbx_description
1 polymer ?
#
loop_
_entity_poly.entity_id
_entity_poly.type
_entity_poly.pdbx_seq_one_letter_code
_entity_poly.pdbx_strand_id
1 'polypeptide(L)'
;MATATEDPPSDVAQRSQAALLREVGRVSYQHFMGQMVSIMDSVSQQQSADSFYSQRGLAVSSLEVLGYEALDANVADALQSTIVESVKQINRLQQAKSAIDVNTSQLNGEIRLATLETDLIKHRATNNLLLAVSEGVTEGTRLVEEARTFLDGLGDSVNASASRVDMYRKYHEELAVNNMTRLFSDGPSKLYLHANDTGIILAKAIPRVRSEL
;
A
#
# COMPACT_ATOMS: atom_id res chain seq x y z
N MET A 1 -74.22 -40.44 -2.04
CA MET A 1 -73.26 -39.55 -1.37
C MET A 1 -72.59 -40.36 -0.28
N ALA A 2 -71.32 -40.73 -0.46
CA ALA A 2 -70.57 -41.43 0.58
C ALA A 2 -70.03 -40.36 1.55
N THR A 3 -70.69 -40.21 2.68
CA THR A 3 -70.48 -39.12 3.67
C THR A 3 -69.42 -39.42 4.72
N ALA A 4 -68.77 -40.58 4.68
CA ALA A 4 -67.61 -40.88 5.51
C ALA A 4 -66.74 -41.91 4.78
N THR A 5 -65.47 -41.58 4.58
CA THR A 5 -64.46 -42.57 4.20
C THR A 5 -64.10 -43.37 5.47
N GLU A 6 -63.90 -44.68 5.36
CA GLU A 6 -63.55 -45.53 6.51
C GLU A 6 -62.14 -45.25 7.05
N ASP A 7 -61.28 -44.60 6.25
CA ASP A 7 -59.88 -44.29 6.61
C ASP A 7 -59.43 -42.88 6.17
N PRO A 8 -59.80 -41.82 6.92
CA PRO A 8 -59.40 -40.46 6.61
C PRO A 8 -57.87 -40.22 6.58
N PRO A 9 -57.06 -40.81 7.48
CA PRO A 9 -55.60 -40.70 7.41
C PRO A 9 -55.00 -41.20 6.09
N SER A 10 -55.43 -42.38 5.60
CA SER A 10 -54.92 -42.91 4.33
C SER A 10 -55.35 -42.05 3.14
N ASP A 11 -56.60 -41.58 3.14
CA ASP A 11 -57.12 -40.68 2.11
C ASP A 11 -56.32 -39.36 2.03
N VAL A 12 -56.00 -38.77 3.18
CA VAL A 12 -55.16 -37.56 3.27
C VAL A 12 -53.76 -37.86 2.77
N ALA A 13 -53.13 -38.94 3.25
CA ALA A 13 -51.77 -39.30 2.87
C ALA A 13 -51.63 -39.50 1.36
N GLN A 14 -52.55 -40.24 0.73
CA GLN A 14 -52.54 -40.47 -0.72
C GLN A 14 -52.77 -39.17 -1.50
N ARG A 15 -53.73 -38.33 -1.08
CA ARG A 15 -54.03 -37.06 -1.74
C ARG A 15 -52.86 -36.08 -1.65
N SER A 16 -52.25 -35.98 -0.48
CA SER A 16 -51.07 -35.16 -0.21
C SER A 16 -49.85 -35.63 -0.98
N GLN A 17 -49.58 -36.94 -0.98
CA GLN A 17 -48.48 -37.54 -1.74
C GLN A 17 -48.63 -37.30 -3.24
N ALA A 18 -49.83 -37.49 -3.80
CA ALA A 18 -50.09 -37.30 -5.22
C ALA A 18 -49.92 -35.83 -5.65
N ALA A 19 -50.34 -34.87 -4.81
CA ALA A 19 -50.14 -33.45 -5.09
C ALA A 19 -48.66 -33.06 -5.06
N LEU A 20 -47.92 -33.56 -4.06
CA LEU A 20 -46.50 -33.29 -3.92
C LEU A 20 -45.68 -33.90 -5.07
N LEU A 21 -45.93 -35.16 -5.43
CA LEU A 21 -45.25 -35.81 -6.55
C LEU A 21 -45.52 -35.10 -7.89
N ARG A 22 -46.72 -34.55 -8.08
CA ARG A 22 -47.06 -33.79 -9.27
C ARG A 22 -46.24 -32.51 -9.39
N GLU A 23 -46.03 -31.82 -8.29
CA GLU A 23 -45.28 -30.56 -8.27
C GLU A 23 -43.78 -30.79 -8.35
N VAL A 24 -43.26 -31.75 -7.57
CA VAL A 24 -41.84 -32.14 -7.60
C VAL A 24 -41.46 -32.73 -8.96
N GLY A 25 -42.35 -33.50 -9.60
CA GLY A 25 -42.11 -34.08 -10.92
C GLY A 25 -42.00 -33.07 -12.07
N ARG A 26 -42.31 -31.78 -11.82
CA ARG A 26 -42.24 -30.69 -12.82
C ARG A 26 -40.99 -29.83 -12.69
N VAL A 27 -40.22 -29.98 -11.61
CA VAL A 27 -39.06 -29.16 -11.31
C VAL A 27 -37.77 -29.98 -11.43
N SER A 28 -36.66 -29.31 -11.76
CA SER A 28 -35.36 -29.96 -11.73
C SER A 28 -34.92 -30.22 -10.28
N TYR A 29 -34.05 -31.21 -10.09
CA TYR A 29 -33.51 -31.54 -8.76
C TYR A 29 -32.87 -30.32 -8.07
N GLN A 30 -32.07 -29.54 -8.80
CA GLN A 30 -31.42 -28.34 -8.26
C GLN A 30 -32.44 -27.28 -7.80
N HIS A 31 -33.52 -27.11 -8.56
CA HIS A 31 -34.58 -26.18 -8.20
C HIS A 31 -35.37 -26.68 -6.98
N PHE A 32 -35.67 -27.98 -6.94
CA PHE A 32 -36.29 -28.61 -5.79
C PHE A 32 -35.45 -28.42 -4.52
N MET A 33 -34.15 -28.69 -4.57
CA MET A 33 -33.25 -28.52 -3.42
C MET A 33 -33.13 -27.06 -2.95
N GLY A 34 -33.14 -26.11 -3.87
CA GLY A 34 -33.03 -24.69 -3.53
C GLY A 34 -34.34 -24.04 -3.07
N GLN A 35 -35.49 -24.60 -3.44
CA GLN A 35 -36.82 -24.00 -3.20
C GLN A 35 -37.80 -24.94 -2.51
N MET A 36 -37.31 -26.02 -1.89
CA MET A 36 -38.14 -27.06 -1.28
C MET A 36 -39.24 -26.48 -0.37
N VAL A 37 -38.88 -25.58 0.55
CA VAL A 37 -39.83 -24.94 1.48
C VAL A 37 -40.93 -24.18 0.71
N SER A 38 -40.55 -23.39 -0.29
CA SER A 38 -41.51 -22.62 -1.10
C SER A 38 -42.44 -23.53 -1.92
N ILE A 39 -41.93 -24.66 -2.41
CA ILE A 39 -42.72 -25.67 -3.12
C ILE A 39 -43.73 -26.30 -2.14
N MET A 40 -43.28 -26.65 -0.93
CA MET A 40 -44.17 -27.22 0.11
C MET A 40 -45.25 -26.24 0.54
N ASP A 41 -44.91 -24.97 0.75
CA ASP A 41 -45.87 -23.93 1.11
C ASP A 41 -46.92 -23.75 0.01
N SER A 42 -46.49 -23.76 -1.27
CA SER A 42 -47.41 -23.66 -2.40
C SER A 42 -48.36 -24.86 -2.48
N VAL A 43 -47.83 -26.08 -2.33
CA VAL A 43 -48.64 -27.30 -2.32
C VAL A 43 -49.60 -27.30 -1.13
N SER A 44 -49.14 -26.93 0.07
CA SER A 44 -49.96 -26.84 1.27
C SER A 44 -51.12 -25.85 1.08
N GLN A 45 -50.86 -24.65 0.53
CA GLN A 45 -51.90 -23.66 0.25
C GLN A 45 -52.93 -24.18 -0.77
N GLN A 46 -52.47 -24.86 -1.82
CA GLN A 46 -53.38 -25.47 -2.81
C GLN A 46 -54.23 -26.58 -2.18
N GLN A 47 -53.65 -27.38 -1.29
CA GLN A 47 -54.36 -28.45 -0.58
C GLN A 47 -55.37 -27.90 0.43
N SER A 48 -55.05 -26.83 1.16
CA SER A 48 -55.99 -26.18 2.08
C SER A 48 -57.25 -25.64 1.38
N ALA A 49 -57.16 -25.30 0.09
CA ALA A 49 -58.29 -24.87 -0.74
C ALA A 49 -59.05 -26.02 -1.43
N ASP A 50 -58.55 -27.26 -1.34
CA ASP A 50 -59.17 -28.42 -2.02
C ASP A 50 -60.45 -28.85 -1.27
N SER A 51 -61.56 -28.84 -2.01
CA SER A 51 -62.87 -29.31 -1.53
C SER A 51 -62.87 -30.76 -1.04
N PHE A 52 -61.88 -31.58 -1.43
CA PHE A 52 -61.69 -32.95 -0.95
C PHE A 52 -61.65 -33.04 0.58
N TYR A 53 -60.94 -32.12 1.24
CA TYR A 53 -60.75 -32.13 2.69
C TYR A 53 -62.00 -31.63 3.41
N SER A 54 -62.61 -30.53 2.94
CA SER A 54 -63.81 -29.97 3.55
C SER A 54 -65.03 -30.90 3.42
N GLN A 55 -65.15 -31.65 2.31
CA GLN A 55 -66.17 -32.70 2.14
C GLN A 55 -66.01 -33.87 3.12
N ARG A 56 -64.83 -34.02 3.75
CA ARG A 56 -64.53 -35.04 4.77
C ARG A 56 -64.46 -34.46 6.19
N GLY A 57 -64.79 -33.18 6.37
CA GLY A 57 -64.70 -32.51 7.67
C GLY A 57 -63.26 -32.26 8.14
N LEU A 58 -62.29 -32.23 7.21
CA LEU A 58 -60.88 -32.03 7.48
C LEU A 58 -60.40 -30.67 6.96
N ALA A 59 -59.35 -30.13 7.57
CA ALA A 59 -58.64 -28.94 7.11
C ALA A 59 -57.12 -29.20 7.14
N VAL A 60 -56.44 -28.86 6.04
CA VAL A 60 -54.98 -28.97 5.94
C VAL A 60 -54.35 -27.72 6.55
N SER A 61 -53.55 -27.90 7.60
CA SER A 61 -52.83 -26.81 8.28
C SER A 61 -51.45 -26.55 7.68
N SER A 62 -50.64 -27.59 7.53
CA SER A 62 -49.29 -27.54 6.96
C SER A 62 -48.92 -28.90 6.39
N LEU A 63 -48.01 -28.89 5.41
CA LEU A 63 -47.43 -30.09 4.82
C LEU A 63 -45.91 -29.97 4.83
N GLU A 64 -45.24 -30.92 5.48
CA GLU A 64 -43.79 -30.90 5.66
C GLU A 64 -43.17 -32.19 5.12
N VAL A 65 -42.06 -32.06 4.41
CA VAL A 65 -41.22 -33.20 4.02
C VAL A 65 -40.15 -33.39 5.07
N LEU A 66 -40.19 -34.55 5.74
CA LEU A 66 -39.27 -34.89 6.83
C LEU A 66 -37.91 -35.38 6.32
N GLY A 67 -37.83 -35.84 5.08
CA GLY A 67 -36.61 -36.33 4.47
C GLY A 67 -36.85 -36.76 3.03
N TYR A 68 -35.76 -36.88 2.28
CA TYR A 68 -35.75 -37.46 0.96
C TYR A 68 -34.53 -38.36 0.83
N GLU A 69 -34.70 -39.47 0.13
CA GLU A 69 -33.64 -40.42 -0.18
C GLU A 69 -33.68 -40.73 -1.67
N ALA A 70 -32.50 -40.92 -2.27
CA ALA A 70 -32.43 -41.40 -3.63
C ALA A 70 -32.80 -42.89 -3.64
N LEU A 71 -33.76 -43.25 -4.49
CA LEU A 71 -34.19 -44.65 -4.64
C LEU A 71 -33.10 -45.53 -5.27
N ASP A 72 -32.25 -44.94 -6.11
CA ASP A 72 -31.16 -45.61 -6.80
C ASP A 72 -29.82 -45.27 -6.13
N ALA A 73 -29.04 -46.29 -5.80
CA ALA A 73 -27.70 -46.16 -5.24
C ALA A 73 -26.77 -45.31 -6.14
N ASN A 74 -26.90 -45.44 -7.47
CA ASN A 74 -26.11 -44.63 -8.41
C ASN A 74 -26.45 -43.14 -8.31
N VAL A 75 -27.71 -42.81 -8.06
CA VAL A 75 -28.17 -41.43 -7.88
C VAL A 75 -27.70 -40.90 -6.52
N ALA A 76 -27.72 -41.72 -5.47
CA ALA A 76 -27.16 -41.36 -4.16
C ALA A 76 -25.66 -41.03 -4.27
N ASP A 77 -24.89 -41.85 -4.99
CA ASP A 77 -23.47 -41.65 -5.21
C ASP A 77 -23.19 -40.36 -6.02
N ALA A 78 -24.01 -40.08 -7.04
CA ALA A 78 -23.91 -38.85 -7.81
C ALA A 78 -24.15 -37.60 -6.93
N LEU A 79 -25.16 -37.64 -6.05
CA LEU A 79 -25.43 -36.54 -5.11
C LEU A 79 -24.28 -36.33 -4.13
N GLN A 80 -23.73 -37.41 -3.59
CA GLN A 80 -22.55 -37.34 -2.73
C GLN A 80 -21.34 -36.75 -3.47
N SER A 81 -21.15 -37.12 -4.73
CA SER A 81 -20.10 -36.56 -5.58
C SER A 81 -20.29 -35.05 -5.82
N THR A 82 -21.51 -34.59 -6.07
CA THR A 82 -21.84 -33.16 -6.21
C THR A 82 -21.53 -32.37 -4.93
N ILE A 83 -21.84 -32.95 -3.76
CA ILE A 83 -21.50 -32.34 -2.46
C ILE A 83 -19.98 -32.22 -2.31
N VAL A 84 -19.24 -33.30 -2.58
CA VAL A 84 -17.78 -33.32 -2.50
C VAL A 84 -17.16 -32.30 -3.46
N GLU A 85 -17.68 -32.18 -4.68
CA GLU A 85 -17.21 -31.20 -5.65
C GLU A 85 -17.48 -29.76 -5.19
N SER A 86 -18.67 -29.48 -4.65
CA SER A 86 -19.01 -28.16 -4.11
C SER A 86 -18.08 -27.76 -2.96
N VAL A 87 -17.79 -28.69 -2.05
CA VAL A 87 -16.83 -28.45 -0.95
C VAL A 87 -15.42 -28.18 -1.51
N LYS A 88 -14.98 -28.95 -2.51
CA LYS A 88 -13.69 -28.71 -3.19
C LYS A 88 -13.65 -27.33 -3.85
N GLN A 89 -14.73 -26.91 -4.50
CA GLN A 89 -14.83 -25.59 -5.11
C GLN A 89 -14.76 -24.47 -4.07
N ILE A 90 -15.51 -24.58 -2.98
CA ILE A 90 -15.47 -23.62 -1.86
C ILE A 90 -14.06 -23.53 -1.28
N ASN A 91 -13.40 -24.66 -1.04
CA ASN A 91 -12.03 -24.68 -0.53
C ASN A 91 -11.05 -23.99 -1.48
N ARG A 92 -11.17 -24.21 -2.79
CA ARG A 92 -10.33 -23.52 -3.80
C ARG A 92 -10.57 -22.01 -3.80
N LEU A 93 -11.83 -21.58 -3.73
CA LEU A 93 -12.18 -20.16 -3.66
C LEU A 93 -11.64 -19.51 -2.39
N GLN A 94 -11.74 -20.20 -1.25
CA GLN A 94 -11.23 -19.71 0.03
C GLN A 94 -9.70 -19.57 0.00
N GLN A 95 -8.99 -20.54 -0.55
CA GLN A 95 -7.53 -20.48 -0.73
C GLN A 95 -7.12 -19.31 -1.63
N ALA A 96 -7.81 -19.12 -2.76
CA ALA A 96 -7.56 -18.00 -3.66
C ALA A 96 -7.79 -16.66 -2.96
N LYS A 97 -8.88 -16.53 -2.20
CA LYS A 97 -9.18 -15.33 -1.41
C LYS A 97 -8.07 -15.05 -0.38
N SER A 98 -7.65 -16.06 0.37
CA SER A 98 -6.56 -15.90 1.34
C SER A 98 -5.25 -15.47 0.68
N ALA A 99 -4.93 -15.98 -0.51
CA ALA A 99 -3.74 -15.55 -1.26
C ALA A 99 -3.84 -14.08 -1.70
N ILE A 100 -5.02 -13.65 -2.15
CA ILE A 100 -5.29 -12.25 -2.50
C ILE A 100 -5.13 -11.35 -1.25
N ASP A 101 -5.73 -11.73 -0.12
CA ASP A 101 -5.69 -10.94 1.12
C ASP A 101 -4.24 -10.73 1.60
N VAL A 102 -3.41 -11.78 1.54
CA VAL A 102 -1.98 -11.69 1.87
C VAL A 102 -1.26 -10.73 0.92
N ASN A 103 -1.48 -10.86 -0.39
CA ASN A 103 -0.83 -9.99 -1.38
C ASN A 103 -1.28 -8.53 -1.23
N THR A 104 -2.57 -8.28 -1.01
CA THR A 104 -3.09 -6.93 -0.74
C THR A 104 -2.50 -6.34 0.53
N SER A 105 -2.33 -7.14 1.59
CA SER A 105 -1.68 -6.70 2.82
C SER A 105 -0.21 -6.31 2.59
N GLN A 106 0.52 -7.11 1.80
CA GLN A 106 1.91 -6.82 1.42
C GLN A 106 2.02 -5.51 0.62
N LEU A 107 1.23 -5.35 -0.44
CA LEU A 107 1.20 -4.13 -1.26
C LEU A 107 0.87 -2.88 -0.43
N ASN A 108 -0.10 -2.97 0.48
CA ASN A 108 -0.42 -1.87 1.39
C ASN A 108 0.75 -1.52 2.32
N GLY A 109 1.50 -2.52 2.77
CA GLY A 109 2.74 -2.34 3.53
C GLY A 109 3.81 -1.60 2.73
N GLU A 110 4.02 -2.00 1.47
CA GLU A 110 4.97 -1.35 0.56
C GLU A 110 4.59 0.10 0.25
N ILE A 111 3.32 0.37 -0.04
CA ILE A 111 2.83 1.75 -0.26
C ILE A 111 3.07 2.62 0.97
N ARG A 112 2.81 2.07 2.17
CA ARG A 112 3.03 2.80 3.41
C ARG A 112 4.51 3.10 3.62
N LEU A 113 5.39 2.15 3.34
CA LEU A 113 6.84 2.34 3.45
C LEU A 113 7.32 3.44 2.47
N ALA A 114 6.92 3.37 1.21
CA ALA A 114 7.28 4.36 0.20
C ALA A 114 6.78 5.78 0.56
N THR A 115 5.60 5.88 1.17
CA THR A 115 5.06 7.14 1.70
C THR A 115 5.95 7.69 2.81
N LEU A 116 6.33 6.85 3.79
CA LEU A 116 7.20 7.24 4.89
C LEU A 116 8.59 7.69 4.41
N GLU A 117 9.17 7.00 3.42
CA GLU A 117 10.44 7.38 2.81
C GLU A 117 10.35 8.73 2.12
N THR A 118 9.27 8.98 1.38
CA THR A 118 9.02 10.26 0.72
C THR A 118 8.93 11.39 1.74
N ASP A 119 8.21 11.19 2.84
CA ASP A 119 8.07 12.20 3.89
C ASP A 119 9.39 12.45 4.63
N LEU A 120 10.16 11.39 4.90
CA LEU A 120 11.51 11.52 5.48
C LEU A 120 12.43 12.36 4.57
N ILE A 121 12.41 12.12 3.26
CA ILE A 121 13.20 12.89 2.29
C ILE A 121 12.78 14.36 2.30
N LYS A 122 11.47 14.65 2.29
CA LYS A 122 10.96 16.03 2.37
C LYS A 122 11.44 16.71 3.63
N HIS A 123 11.30 16.06 4.80
CA HIS A 123 11.74 16.63 6.07
C HIS A 123 13.25 16.90 6.10
N ARG A 124 14.07 15.98 5.56
CA ARG A 124 15.51 16.19 5.43
C ARG A 124 15.84 17.36 4.51
N ALA A 125 15.16 17.47 3.37
CA ALA A 125 15.35 18.58 2.45
C ALA A 125 14.99 19.93 3.10
N THR A 126 13.86 19.99 3.81
CA THR A 126 13.47 21.19 4.56
C THR A 126 14.47 21.52 5.66
N ASN A 127 14.94 20.52 6.42
CA ASN A 127 15.92 20.74 7.47
C ASN A 127 17.24 21.28 6.90
N ASN A 128 17.77 20.65 5.84
CA ASN A 128 18.98 21.11 5.16
C ASN A 128 18.85 22.54 4.63
N LEU A 129 17.68 22.89 4.07
CA LEU A 129 17.41 24.25 3.63
C LEU A 129 17.42 25.23 4.80
N LEU A 130 16.76 24.89 5.92
CA LEU A 130 16.73 25.74 7.11
C LEU A 130 18.12 25.94 7.71
N LEU A 131 18.95 24.90 7.73
CA LEU A 131 20.34 25.00 8.18
C LEU A 131 21.14 25.94 7.27
N ALA A 132 21.08 25.75 5.95
CA ALA A 132 21.79 26.61 4.99
C ALA A 132 21.34 28.08 5.07
N VAL A 133 20.03 28.33 5.25
CA VAL A 133 19.50 29.69 5.46
C VAL A 133 20.00 30.26 6.79
N SER A 134 19.97 29.49 7.87
CA SER A 134 20.44 29.93 9.19
C SER A 134 21.93 30.28 9.18
N GLU A 135 22.74 29.44 8.54
CA GLU A 135 24.18 29.67 8.35
C GLU A 135 24.42 30.93 7.51
N GLY A 136 23.71 31.09 6.39
CA GLY A 136 23.80 32.28 5.55
C GLY A 136 23.37 33.56 6.27
N VAL A 137 22.31 33.51 7.09
CA VAL A 137 21.87 34.65 7.91
C VAL A 137 22.91 34.97 8.96
N THR A 138 23.44 33.97 9.66
CA THR A 138 24.43 34.17 10.72
C THR A 138 25.72 34.78 10.16
N GLU A 139 26.22 34.27 9.04
CA GLU A 139 27.41 34.82 8.40
C GLU A 139 27.15 36.22 7.83
N GLY A 140 25.98 36.46 7.22
CA GLY A 140 25.58 37.79 6.77
C GLY A 140 25.50 38.81 7.90
N THR A 141 24.90 38.43 9.04
CA THR A 141 24.86 39.29 10.24
C THR A 141 26.27 39.53 10.79
N ARG A 142 27.12 38.51 10.86
CA ARG A 142 28.51 38.64 11.30
C ARG A 142 29.28 39.64 10.44
N LEU A 143 29.15 39.56 9.11
CA LEU A 143 29.80 40.49 8.17
C LEU A 143 29.28 41.92 8.32
N VAL A 144 27.97 42.11 8.54
CA VAL A 144 27.40 43.44 8.77
C VAL A 144 27.94 44.05 10.07
N GLU A 145 28.00 43.28 11.15
CA GLU A 145 28.53 43.75 12.43
C GLU A 145 30.04 44.04 12.37
N GLU A 146 30.81 43.21 11.65
CA GLU A 146 32.23 43.45 11.39
C GLU A 146 32.44 44.75 10.59
N ALA A 147 31.70 44.93 9.49
CA ALA A 147 31.73 46.13 8.68
C ALA A 147 31.36 47.38 9.50
N ARG A 148 30.29 47.27 10.30
CA ARG A 148 29.84 48.35 11.17
C ARG A 148 30.93 48.74 12.18
N THR A 149 31.47 47.76 12.90
CA THR A 149 32.53 47.98 13.90
C THR A 149 33.77 48.63 13.27
N PHE A 150 34.17 48.18 12.09
CA PHE A 150 35.30 48.75 11.35
C PHE A 150 35.05 50.20 10.91
N LEU A 151 33.88 50.47 10.30
CA LEU A 151 33.51 51.80 9.81
C LEU A 151 33.32 52.80 10.97
N ASP A 152 32.72 52.37 12.07
CA ASP A 152 32.52 53.19 13.27
C ASP A 152 33.86 53.51 13.94
N GLY A 153 34.79 52.54 14.04
CA GLY A 153 36.13 52.76 14.60
C GLY A 153 37.01 53.72 13.79
N LEU A 154 36.78 53.83 12.48
CA LEU A 154 37.41 54.84 11.60
C LEU A 154 36.73 56.20 11.68
N GLY A 155 35.60 56.30 12.39
CA GLY A 155 34.81 57.50 12.57
C GLY A 155 35.62 58.72 13.02
N ASP A 156 36.54 58.49 13.97
CA ASP A 156 37.33 59.52 14.64
C ASP A 156 38.56 59.98 13.85
N SER A 157 39.01 59.18 12.88
CA SER A 157 40.26 59.41 12.14
C SER A 157 40.03 59.75 10.66
N VAL A 158 38.92 59.31 10.08
CA VAL A 158 38.56 59.56 8.68
C VAL A 158 37.13 60.07 8.61
N ASN A 159 36.97 61.37 8.40
CA ASN A 159 35.67 62.05 8.49
C ASN A 159 34.74 61.78 7.28
N ALA A 160 35.30 61.40 6.13
CA ALA A 160 34.55 61.14 4.90
C ALA A 160 34.06 59.69 4.81
N SER A 161 32.73 59.49 4.79
CA SER A 161 32.09 58.17 4.74
C SER A 161 32.54 57.31 3.54
N ALA A 162 32.64 57.93 2.35
CA ALA A 162 33.09 57.24 1.14
C ALA A 162 34.50 56.66 1.27
N SER A 163 35.42 57.39 1.93
CA SER A 163 36.79 56.95 2.15
C SER A 163 36.88 55.79 3.14
N ARG A 164 35.99 55.73 4.15
CA ARG A 164 35.92 54.62 5.11
C ARG A 164 35.48 53.32 4.43
N VAL A 165 34.50 53.40 3.53
CA VAL A 165 34.02 52.25 2.74
C VAL A 165 35.10 51.75 1.76
N ASP A 166 35.84 52.66 1.13
CA ASP A 166 36.96 52.28 0.25
C ASP A 166 38.11 51.60 1.01
N MET A 167 38.42 52.07 2.23
CA MET A 167 39.41 51.42 3.09
C MET A 167 38.95 50.03 3.53
N TYR A 168 37.67 49.85 3.87
CA TYR A 168 37.11 48.53 4.19
C TYR A 168 37.24 47.56 3.01
N ARG A 169 36.96 48.00 1.78
CA ARG A 169 37.12 47.18 0.57
C ARG A 169 38.57 46.74 0.38
N LYS A 170 39.52 47.69 0.46
CA LYS A 170 40.96 47.39 0.34
C LYS A 170 41.46 46.46 1.43
N TYR A 171 40.98 46.61 2.66
CA TYR A 171 41.33 45.72 3.77
C TYR A 171 40.92 44.27 3.49
N HIS A 172 39.70 44.04 2.98
CA HIS A 172 39.25 42.70 2.63
C HIS A 172 39.97 42.12 1.41
N GLU A 173 40.31 42.94 0.41
CA GLU A 173 41.15 42.51 -0.73
C GLU A 173 42.52 42.01 -0.26
N GLU A 174 43.20 42.77 0.62
CA GLU A 174 44.50 42.40 1.18
C GLU A 174 44.42 41.18 2.10
N LEU A 175 43.34 41.03 2.89
CA LEU A 175 43.09 39.83 3.68
C LEU A 175 42.93 38.59 2.80
N ALA A 176 42.19 38.70 1.71
CA ALA A 176 41.98 37.60 0.77
C ALA A 176 43.31 37.18 0.12
N VAL A 177 44.13 38.14 -0.32
CA VAL A 177 45.46 37.89 -0.90
C VAL A 177 46.40 37.27 0.13
N ASN A 178 46.44 37.78 1.36
CA ASN A 178 47.28 37.20 2.43
C ASN A 178 46.85 35.80 2.82
N ASN A 179 45.55 35.54 2.93
CA ASN A 179 45.05 34.23 3.32
C ASN A 179 45.31 33.19 2.21
N MET A 180 45.17 33.60 0.94
CA MET A 180 45.56 32.78 -0.20
C MET A 180 47.06 32.50 -0.20
N THR A 181 47.90 33.52 0.04
CA THR A 181 49.36 33.37 0.16
C THR A 181 49.73 32.39 1.27
N ARG A 182 49.07 32.47 2.44
CA ARG A 182 49.26 31.54 3.56
C ARG A 182 48.84 30.11 3.24
N LEU A 183 47.74 29.92 2.49
CA LEU A 183 47.32 28.59 2.03
C LEU A 183 48.35 27.93 1.11
N PHE A 184 49.14 28.72 0.37
CA PHE A 184 50.24 28.25 -0.46
C PHE A 184 51.57 28.09 0.29
N SER A 185 51.82 28.84 1.38
CA SER A 185 53.05 28.74 2.16
C SER A 185 53.00 27.63 3.23
N ASP A 186 51.90 27.55 3.98
CA ASP A 186 51.81 26.77 5.22
C ASP A 186 50.66 25.72 5.20
N GLY A 187 49.79 25.77 4.18
CA GLY A 187 48.63 24.89 4.04
C GLY A 187 48.90 23.57 3.28
N PRO A 188 47.95 22.61 3.27
CA PRO A 188 48.09 21.32 2.56
C PRO A 188 48.02 21.46 1.01
N SER A 189 47.96 22.69 0.50
CA SER A 189 47.81 23.02 -0.91
C SER A 189 49.07 22.62 -1.68
N LYS A 190 48.94 21.68 -2.60
CA LYS A 190 50.04 21.25 -3.48
C LYS A 190 50.04 22.09 -4.75
N LEU A 191 51.11 22.86 -4.97
CA LEU A 191 51.34 23.53 -6.25
C LEU A 191 51.86 22.49 -7.26
N TYR A 192 51.04 22.13 -8.23
CA TYR A 192 51.46 21.28 -9.34
C TYR A 192 51.97 22.16 -10.48
N LEU A 193 53.30 22.25 -10.60
CA LEU A 193 53.94 22.90 -11.74
C LEU A 193 54.06 21.87 -12.87
N HIS A 194 53.40 22.12 -14.00
CA HIS A 194 53.57 21.32 -15.20
C HIS A 194 54.87 21.73 -15.91
N ALA A 195 55.61 20.76 -16.45
CA ALA A 195 56.88 21.01 -17.14
C ALA A 195 56.75 21.92 -18.37
N ASN A 196 55.54 22.06 -18.94
CA ASN A 196 55.27 22.95 -20.07
C ASN A 196 55.10 24.42 -19.64
N ASP A 197 54.82 24.67 -18.36
CA ASP A 197 54.53 26.00 -17.82
C ASP A 197 55.71 26.59 -17.05
N THR A 198 56.83 25.86 -16.97
CA THR A 198 58.05 26.28 -16.28
C THR A 198 59.26 26.19 -17.19
N GLY A 199 59.87 27.33 -17.49
CA GLY A 199 61.16 27.42 -18.18
C GLY A 199 62.31 27.01 -17.27
N ILE A 200 62.38 25.74 -16.88
CA ILE A 200 63.47 25.24 -16.02
C ILE A 200 64.73 25.05 -16.89
N ILE A 201 65.68 25.95 -16.74
CA ILE A 201 67.00 25.84 -17.37
C ILE A 201 67.89 24.99 -16.44
N LEU A 202 68.12 23.72 -16.83
CA LEU A 202 69.01 22.82 -16.11
C LEU A 202 70.46 23.05 -16.56
N ALA A 203 71.30 23.58 -15.67
CA ALA A 203 72.74 23.65 -15.90
C ALA A 203 73.40 22.28 -15.62
N LYS A 204 74.21 21.79 -16.57
CA LYS A 204 74.92 20.51 -16.44
C LYS A 204 75.94 20.60 -15.29
N ALA A 205 75.78 19.77 -14.27
CA ALA A 205 76.75 19.68 -13.19
C ALA A 205 78.12 19.22 -13.75
N ILE A 206 79.12 20.08 -13.61
CA ILE A 206 80.51 19.76 -13.95
C ILE A 206 81.00 18.73 -12.93
N PRO A 207 81.41 17.51 -13.33
CA PRO A 207 81.92 16.52 -12.40
C PRO A 207 83.21 17.06 -11.77
N ARG A 208 83.22 17.21 -10.44
CA ARG A 208 84.46 17.47 -9.70
C ARG A 208 85.33 16.22 -9.80
N VAL A 209 86.35 16.29 -10.65
CA VAL A 209 87.46 15.33 -10.65
C VAL A 209 88.11 15.39 -9.26
N ARG A 210 88.01 14.30 -8.49
CA ARG A 210 88.86 14.12 -7.31
C ARG A 210 90.28 13.85 -7.80
N SER A 211 91.18 14.80 -7.54
CA SER A 211 92.62 14.57 -7.61
C SER A 211 93.04 13.80 -6.37
N GLU A 212 93.32 12.51 -6.51
CA GLU A 212 94.08 11.75 -5.52
C GLU A 212 95.32 11.16 -6.21
N LEU A 213 96.47 11.73 -5.83
CA LEU A 213 97.88 11.29 -5.95
C LEU A 213 98.43 10.91 -7.34
#